data_AF-A0A6A1V2X5-F1
#
_entry.id   AF-A0A6A1V2X5-F1
#
_cell.length_a   1.000
_cell.length_b   1.000
_cell.length_c   1.000
_cell.angle_alpha   90.00
_cell.angle_beta   90.00
_cell.angle_gamma   90.00
#
_symmetry.space_group_name_H-M   'P 1'
#
loop_
_entity.id
_entity.type
_entity.pdbx_description
1 polymer ?
#
loop_
_entity_poly.entity_id
_entity_poly.type
_entity_poly.pdbx_seq_one_letter_code
_entity_poly.pdbx_strand_id
1 'polypeptide(L)'
;MSSCTLQPPPLVLGHLQEDDLTEECKDLMRSLPSADQGFLYQYQGSWIPSFSMQGLLSFHKYFQAHDTDILLVTSPKVGTTWLKSILFSLLYRVRYDPNAQQHPLLTTHPHELVPILEMDLYSTKQVPDLTHLTSPRLLSTHLPYSLLTRSVKDSMCKIVYLCRNPKDTFVSLWHFQNSIRVNQG
;
A
#
# COMPACT_ATOMS: atom_id res chain seq x y z
N MET A 1 25.27 -20.09 -21.91
CA MET A 1 25.22 -19.01 -20.91
C MET A 1 23.76 -18.65 -20.72
N SER A 2 23.11 -19.22 -19.72
CA SER A 2 21.67 -19.14 -19.52
C SER A 2 21.30 -17.79 -18.89
N SER A 3 20.50 -17.00 -19.59
CA SER A 3 19.99 -15.71 -19.09
C SER A 3 18.91 -15.97 -18.05
N CYS A 4 19.18 -15.63 -16.79
CA CYS A 4 18.17 -15.54 -15.74
C CYS A 4 17.32 -14.28 -15.98
N THR A 5 16.16 -14.44 -16.62
CA THR A 5 15.09 -13.45 -16.56
C THR A 5 14.34 -13.64 -15.25
N LEU A 6 14.62 -12.81 -14.25
CA LEU A 6 13.78 -12.69 -13.06
C LEU A 6 12.45 -12.08 -13.52
N GLN A 7 11.43 -12.92 -13.69
CA GLN A 7 10.07 -12.44 -13.82
C GLN A 7 9.66 -11.78 -12.48
N PRO A 8 9.08 -10.57 -12.50
CA PRO A 8 8.45 -10.03 -11.31
C PRO A 8 7.32 -10.98 -10.87
N PRO A 9 7.14 -11.21 -9.57
CA PRO A 9 6.08 -12.10 -9.10
C PRO A 9 4.72 -11.58 -9.56
N PRO A 10 3.80 -12.46 -9.99
CA PRO A 10 2.46 -12.04 -10.36
C PRO A 10 1.77 -11.40 -9.15
N LEU A 11 1.15 -10.24 -9.36
CA LEU A 11 0.27 -9.60 -8.38
C LEU A 11 -1.04 -10.40 -8.29
N VAL A 12 -0.97 -11.55 -7.62
CA VAL A 12 -2.15 -12.33 -7.27
C VAL A 12 -2.81 -11.59 -6.10
N LEU A 13 -4.03 -11.08 -6.30
CA LEU A 13 -4.92 -10.72 -5.19
C LEU A 13 -5.48 -12.01 -4.57
N GLY A 14 -4.56 -12.89 -4.18
CA GLY A 14 -4.81 -14.20 -3.62
C GLY A 14 -4.97 -14.08 -2.12
N HIS A 15 -5.60 -15.09 -1.51
CA HIS A 15 -5.31 -15.38 -0.11
C HIS A 15 -3.78 -15.35 0.05
N LEU A 16 -3.26 -14.57 1.02
CA LEU A 16 -1.90 -14.82 1.48
C LEU A 16 -1.80 -16.32 1.73
N GLN A 17 -0.81 -17.00 1.15
CA GLN A 17 -0.53 -18.37 1.55
C GLN A 17 -0.27 -18.34 3.06
N GLU A 18 -0.86 -19.28 3.82
CA GLU A 18 -0.75 -19.29 5.29
C GLU A 18 0.71 -19.24 5.77
N ASP A 19 1.65 -19.64 4.92
CA ASP A 19 3.10 -19.62 5.14
C ASP A 19 3.68 -18.20 5.27
N ASP A 20 3.03 -17.18 4.71
CA ASP A 20 3.50 -15.78 4.77
C ASP A 20 3.07 -15.06 6.06
N LEU A 21 2.13 -15.64 6.82
CA LEU A 21 1.66 -15.09 8.08
C LEU A 21 2.58 -15.51 9.24
N THR A 22 2.84 -14.59 10.15
CA THR A 22 3.43 -14.90 11.47
C THR A 22 2.39 -15.59 12.35
N GLU A 23 2.82 -16.40 13.31
CA GLU A 23 1.89 -17.03 14.26
C GLU A 23 1.12 -15.99 15.08
N GLU A 24 1.76 -14.87 15.44
CA GLU A 24 1.10 -13.71 16.07
C GLU A 24 -0.07 -13.20 15.21
N CYS A 25 0.14 -13.05 13.89
CA CYS A 25 -0.92 -12.62 12.98
C CYS A 25 -2.05 -13.65 12.87
N LYS A 26 -1.72 -14.93 12.78
CA LYS A 26 -2.71 -16.01 12.70
C LYS A 26 -3.57 -16.09 13.96
N ASP A 27 -2.96 -16.02 15.13
CA ASP A 27 -3.64 -16.03 16.42
C ASP A 27 -4.55 -14.82 16.59
N LEU A 28 -4.08 -13.64 16.18
CA LEU A 28 -4.92 -12.45 16.15
C LEU A 28 -6.12 -12.66 15.23
N MET A 29 -5.92 -13.08 13.98
CA MET A 29 -7.01 -13.29 13.02
C MET A 29 -8.06 -14.28 13.53
N ARG A 30 -7.64 -15.36 14.22
CA ARG A 30 -8.56 -16.34 14.85
C ARG A 30 -9.42 -15.73 15.96
N SER A 31 -8.96 -14.66 16.61
CA SER A 31 -9.68 -13.98 17.69
C SER A 31 -10.64 -12.89 17.20
N LEU A 32 -10.52 -12.45 15.94
CA LEU A 32 -11.30 -11.33 15.40
C LEU A 32 -12.59 -11.82 14.71
N PRO A 33 -13.67 -11.01 14.73
CA PRO A 33 -14.82 -11.25 13.87
C PRO A 33 -14.39 -11.26 12.40
N SER A 34 -14.85 -12.25 11.64
CA SER A 34 -14.59 -12.38 10.22
C SER A 34 -15.85 -12.28 9.36
N ALA A 35 -15.69 -11.86 8.12
CA ALA A 35 -16.76 -11.76 7.12
C ALA A 35 -16.24 -12.26 5.76
N ASP A 36 -17.19 -12.50 4.84
CA ASP A 36 -16.90 -12.93 3.46
C ASP A 36 -15.98 -14.16 3.42
N GLN A 37 -16.37 -15.21 4.16
CA GLN A 37 -15.64 -16.48 4.25
C GLN A 37 -14.18 -16.33 4.71
N GLY A 38 -13.90 -15.36 5.58
CA GLY A 38 -12.55 -15.11 6.09
C GLY A 38 -11.70 -14.19 5.21
N PHE A 39 -12.31 -13.54 4.22
CA PHE A 39 -11.62 -12.51 3.43
C PHE A 39 -11.44 -11.20 4.20
N LEU A 40 -12.34 -10.87 5.12
CA LEU A 40 -12.28 -9.64 5.93
C LEU A 40 -12.26 -9.97 7.42
N TYR A 41 -11.44 -9.25 8.18
CA TYR A 41 -11.37 -9.31 9.65
C TYR A 41 -11.61 -7.93 10.26
N GLN A 42 -12.41 -7.86 11.32
CA GLN A 42 -12.69 -6.61 12.00
C GLN A 42 -11.61 -6.31 13.03
N TYR A 43 -10.72 -5.36 12.72
CA TYR A 43 -9.64 -4.92 13.60
C TYR A 43 -9.84 -3.46 14.01
N GLN A 44 -9.91 -3.20 15.32
CA GLN A 44 -10.07 -1.85 15.90
C GLN A 44 -11.16 -1.00 15.20
N GLY A 45 -12.31 -1.63 14.91
CA GLY A 45 -13.47 -0.97 14.30
C GLY A 45 -13.45 -0.83 12.77
N SER A 46 -12.42 -1.35 12.08
CA SER A 46 -12.32 -1.34 10.62
C SER A 46 -12.25 -2.76 10.05
N TRP A 47 -12.84 -2.98 8.87
CA TRP A 47 -12.72 -4.25 8.15
C TRP A 47 -11.45 -4.25 7.31
N ILE A 48 -10.54 -5.16 7.63
CA ILE A 48 -9.23 -5.28 6.99
C ILE A 48 -9.20 -6.57 6.15
N PRO A 49 -8.79 -6.51 4.87
CA PRO A 49 -8.58 -7.71 4.07
C PRO A 49 -7.53 -8.62 4.70
N SER A 50 -7.77 -9.93 4.66
CA SER A 50 -6.89 -10.95 5.21
C SER A 50 -5.44 -10.79 4.71
N PHE A 51 -5.29 -10.47 3.42
CA PHE A 51 -3.98 -10.26 2.80
C PHE A 51 -3.21 -9.02 3.29
N SER A 52 -3.87 -8.10 3.99
CA SER A 52 -3.24 -6.90 4.56
C SER A 52 -2.96 -7.04 6.06
N MET A 53 -3.42 -8.10 6.72
CA MET A 53 -3.31 -8.26 8.18
C MET A 53 -1.86 -8.32 8.65
N GLN A 54 -1.02 -9.14 8.02
CA GLN A 54 0.40 -9.23 8.36
C GLN A 54 1.09 -7.88 8.15
N GLY A 55 0.82 -7.23 7.03
CA GLY A 55 1.42 -5.94 6.71
C GLY A 55 0.99 -4.81 7.63
N LEU A 56 -0.27 -4.81 8.07
CA LEU A 56 -0.78 -3.91 9.10
C LEU A 56 -0.01 -4.07 10.41
N LEU A 57 0.17 -5.31 10.88
CA LEU A 57 0.90 -5.58 12.14
C LEU A 57 2.38 -5.22 12.03
N SER A 58 3.02 -5.61 10.93
CA SER A 58 4.42 -5.26 10.65
C SER A 58 4.60 -3.74 10.57
N PHE A 59 3.71 -3.03 9.88
CA PHE A 59 3.68 -1.57 9.81
C PHE A 59 3.54 -0.96 11.21
N HIS A 60 2.61 -1.44 12.03
CA HIS A 60 2.41 -0.95 13.40
C HIS A 60 3.63 -1.13 14.29
N LYS A 61 4.36 -2.24 14.13
CA LYS A 61 5.48 -2.59 14.98
C LYS A 61 6.78 -1.89 14.58
N TYR A 62 7.01 -1.69 13.29
CA TYR A 62 8.35 -1.33 12.79
C TYR A 62 8.41 0.02 12.08
N PHE A 63 7.30 0.61 11.63
CA PHE A 63 7.35 1.86 10.90
C PHE A 63 7.66 3.07 11.80
N GLN A 64 8.69 3.82 11.42
CA GLN A 64 9.07 5.08 12.04
C GLN A 64 8.92 6.22 11.03
N ALA A 65 7.97 7.11 11.30
CA ALA A 65 7.77 8.32 10.50
C ALA A 65 8.92 9.30 10.73
N HIS A 66 9.30 10.02 9.67
CA HIS A 66 10.18 11.17 9.75
C HIS A 66 9.36 12.44 9.58
N ASP A 67 9.78 13.54 10.21
CA ASP A 67 9.10 14.84 10.12
C ASP A 67 8.97 15.37 8.68
N THR A 68 9.85 14.93 7.78
CA THR A 68 9.82 15.31 6.36
C THR A 68 8.92 14.42 5.52
N ASP A 69 8.40 13.31 6.05
CA ASP A 69 7.62 12.37 5.26
C ASP A 69 6.31 12.97 4.75
N ILE A 70 5.87 12.45 3.62
CA ILE A 70 4.57 12.76 3.04
C ILE A 70 3.82 11.45 2.86
N LEU A 71 2.73 11.30 3.62
CA LEU A 71 1.89 10.11 3.63
C LEU A 71 0.59 10.36 2.86
N LEU A 72 0.44 9.69 1.73
CA LEU A 72 -0.79 9.66 0.95
C LEU A 72 -1.77 8.63 1.55
N VAL A 73 -2.82 9.12 2.20
CA VAL A 73 -3.87 8.29 2.82
C VAL A 73 -5.09 8.27 1.92
N THR A 74 -5.54 7.10 1.49
CA THR A 74 -6.64 6.99 0.51
C THR A 74 -7.46 5.74 0.73
N SER A 75 -8.76 5.77 0.45
CA SER A 75 -9.46 4.50 0.23
C SER A 75 -9.05 3.90 -1.12
N PRO A 76 -9.11 2.56 -1.32
CA PRO A 76 -8.87 1.98 -2.62
C PRO A 76 -9.78 2.60 -3.69
N LYS A 77 -9.24 2.78 -4.90
CA LYS A 77 -9.99 3.15 -6.13
C LYS A 77 -10.57 4.58 -6.17
N VAL A 78 -10.12 5.47 -5.28
CA VAL A 78 -10.50 6.90 -5.31
C VAL A 78 -9.72 7.75 -6.34
N GLY A 79 -8.80 7.16 -7.11
CA GLY A 79 -7.91 7.88 -8.05
C GLY A 79 -6.44 7.88 -7.64
N THR A 80 -6.01 6.86 -6.88
CA THR A 80 -4.66 6.76 -6.31
C THR A 80 -3.54 6.78 -7.33
N THR A 81 -3.69 6.10 -8.47
CA THR A 81 -2.65 6.07 -9.51
C THR A 81 -2.32 7.48 -10.00
N TRP A 82 -3.35 8.27 -10.29
CA TRP A 82 -3.18 9.64 -10.77
C TRP A 82 -2.57 10.55 -9.70
N LEU A 83 -3.05 10.46 -8.45
CA LEU A 83 -2.51 11.28 -7.37
C LEU A 83 -1.07 10.89 -6.98
N LYS A 84 -0.71 9.60 -7.02
CA LYS A 84 0.67 9.15 -6.85
C LYS A 84 1.60 9.77 -7.89
N SER A 85 1.20 9.77 -9.16
CA SER A 85 1.97 10.43 -10.24
C SER A 85 2.16 11.91 -9.98
N ILE A 86 1.09 12.64 -9.64
CA ILE A 86 1.15 14.09 -9.39
C ILE A 86 2.06 14.40 -8.21
N LEU A 87 1.89 13.71 -7.07
CA LEU A 87 2.71 13.95 -5.89
C LEU A 87 4.18 13.61 -6.15
N PHE A 88 4.45 12.50 -6.85
CA PHE A 88 5.80 12.12 -7.22
C PHE A 88 6.47 13.18 -8.10
N SER A 89 5.81 13.57 -9.20
CA SER A 89 6.31 14.63 -10.09
C SER A 89 6.51 15.94 -9.36
N LEU A 90 5.57 16.35 -8.49
CA LEU A 90 5.66 17.61 -7.76
C LEU A 90 6.84 17.61 -6.78
N LEU A 91 6.99 16.55 -5.99
CA LEU A 91 8.02 16.49 -4.95
C LEU A 91 9.42 16.34 -5.55
N TYR A 92 9.57 15.55 -6.59
CA TYR A 92 10.87 15.24 -7.17
C TYR A 92 11.18 16.03 -8.45
N ARG A 93 10.41 17.07 -8.81
CA ARG A 93 10.61 17.90 -10.02
C ARG A 93 12.00 18.50 -10.21
N VAL A 94 12.72 18.73 -9.11
CA VAL A 94 14.10 19.27 -9.14
C VAL A 94 15.10 18.16 -9.49
N ARG A 95 14.78 16.92 -9.09
CA ARG A 95 15.61 15.74 -9.36
C ARG A 95 15.31 15.12 -10.72
N TYR A 96 14.05 15.14 -11.13
CA TYR A 96 13.57 14.61 -12.40
C TYR A 96 12.91 15.75 -13.18
N ASP A 97 13.56 16.19 -14.26
CA ASP A 97 12.99 17.18 -15.17
C ASP A 97 11.67 16.63 -15.76
N PRO A 98 10.54 17.35 -15.60
CA PRO A 98 9.23 16.93 -16.13
C PRO A 98 9.22 16.66 -17.65
N ASN A 99 10.13 17.27 -18.41
CA ASN A 99 10.24 17.10 -19.86
C ASN A 99 11.27 16.03 -20.28
N ALA A 100 11.96 15.41 -19.32
CA ALA A 100 12.96 14.40 -19.61
C ALA A 100 12.31 13.12 -20.15
N GLN A 101 12.86 12.60 -21.24
CA GLN A 101 12.42 11.32 -21.83
C GLN A 101 12.68 10.12 -20.90
N GLN A 102 13.49 10.30 -19.85
CA GLN A 102 13.84 9.28 -18.85
C GLN A 102 13.16 9.53 -17.49
N HIS A 103 12.08 10.31 -17.46
CA HIS A 103 11.35 10.54 -16.21
C HIS A 103 10.81 9.19 -15.65
N PRO A 104 10.97 8.88 -14.34
CA PRO A 104 10.60 7.57 -13.79
C PRO A 104 9.15 7.14 -14.09
N LEU A 105 8.20 8.07 -14.10
CA LEU A 105 6.79 7.79 -14.45
C LEU A 105 6.55 7.30 -15.89
N LEU A 106 7.53 7.44 -16.79
CA LEU A 106 7.42 6.93 -18.17
C LEU A 106 7.83 5.45 -18.27
N THR A 107 8.61 4.95 -17.30
CA THR A 107 9.17 3.59 -17.32
C THR A 107 8.67 2.72 -16.17
N THR A 108 8.14 3.32 -15.11
CA THR A 108 7.81 2.64 -13.86
C THR A 108 6.40 3.01 -13.42
N HIS A 109 5.61 2.01 -12.98
CA HIS A 109 4.24 2.27 -12.57
C HIS A 109 4.21 3.14 -11.30
N PRO A 110 3.29 4.12 -11.16
CA PRO A 110 3.23 4.98 -9.98
C PRO A 110 3.06 4.26 -8.63
N HIS A 111 2.51 3.03 -8.64
CA HIS A 111 2.41 2.20 -7.45
C HIS A 111 3.77 1.66 -6.97
N GLU A 112 4.75 1.48 -7.86
CA GLU A 112 6.12 1.09 -7.49
C GLU A 112 6.93 2.29 -6.97
N LEU A 113 6.68 3.49 -7.53
CA LEU A 113 7.37 4.71 -7.11
C LEU A 113 6.88 5.27 -5.78
N VAL A 114 5.61 5.00 -5.45
CA VAL A 114 4.98 5.42 -4.19
C VAL A 114 4.34 4.19 -3.57
N PRO A 115 5.09 3.40 -2.78
CA PRO A 115 4.61 2.12 -2.29
C PRO A 115 3.53 2.29 -1.20
N ILE A 116 2.67 1.29 -1.07
CA ILE A 116 1.66 1.15 -0.03
C ILE A 116 2.32 0.44 1.17
N LEU A 117 2.26 1.04 2.34
CA LEU A 117 2.97 0.55 3.52
C LEU A 117 2.57 -0.88 3.89
N GLU A 118 1.28 -1.11 4.11
CA GLU A 118 0.74 -2.39 4.58
C GLU A 118 0.62 -3.47 3.50
N MET A 119 0.87 -3.15 2.23
CA MET A 119 0.74 -4.10 1.11
C MET A 119 2.03 -4.34 0.34
N ASP A 120 2.86 -3.31 0.17
CA ASP A 120 4.05 -3.38 -0.68
C ASP A 120 5.33 -3.48 0.16
N LEU A 121 5.42 -2.74 1.28
CA LEU A 121 6.64 -2.66 2.09
C LEU A 121 6.65 -3.63 3.26
N TYR A 122 5.53 -3.74 3.98
CA TYR A 122 5.43 -4.51 5.21
C TYR A 122 4.69 -5.83 5.05
N SER A 123 4.25 -6.19 3.84
CA SER A 123 3.46 -7.40 3.58
C SER A 123 4.17 -8.72 3.89
N THR A 124 5.51 -8.71 3.93
CA THR A 124 6.31 -9.89 4.27
C THR A 124 6.71 -9.90 5.75
N LYS A 125 7.29 -11.01 6.22
CA LYS A 125 7.85 -11.14 7.57
C LYS A 125 9.11 -10.29 7.79
N GLN A 126 9.70 -9.75 6.72
CA GLN A 126 10.93 -8.97 6.80
C GLN A 126 10.63 -7.50 7.01
N VAL A 127 11.47 -6.83 7.81
CA VAL A 127 11.39 -5.38 7.98
C VAL A 127 12.08 -4.73 6.79
N PRO A 128 11.38 -3.89 5.99
CA PRO A 128 11.99 -3.23 4.84
C PRO A 128 13.01 -2.18 5.29
N ASP A 129 14.14 -2.12 4.58
CA ASP A 129 15.08 -1.01 4.72
C ASP A 129 14.60 0.20 3.91
N LEU A 130 14.14 1.24 4.61
CA LEU A 130 13.65 2.48 4.00
C LEU A 130 14.75 3.53 3.79
N THR A 131 16.01 3.25 4.14
CA THR A 131 17.11 4.21 4.00
C THR A 131 17.44 4.54 2.54
N HIS A 132 17.11 3.63 1.62
CA HIS A 132 17.28 3.84 0.18
C HIS A 132 16.24 4.81 -0.42
N LEU A 133 15.14 5.09 0.29
CA LEU A 133 14.13 6.03 -0.17
C LEU A 133 14.65 7.46 -0.05
N THR A 134 14.42 8.24 -1.09
CA THR A 134 14.85 9.64 -1.12
C THR A 134 13.99 10.46 -0.17
N SER A 135 14.63 11.30 0.65
CA SER A 135 13.92 12.26 1.50
C SER A 135 13.54 13.53 0.71
N PRO A 136 12.34 14.11 0.91
CA PRO A 136 11.24 13.60 1.73
C PRO A 136 10.65 12.31 1.17
N ARG A 137 10.39 11.31 2.02
CA ARG A 137 9.82 10.03 1.56
C ARG A 137 8.36 10.24 1.19
N LEU A 138 7.99 9.84 -0.02
CA LEU A 138 6.60 9.79 -0.47
C LEU A 138 6.08 8.36 -0.34
N LEU A 139 5.17 8.14 0.61
CA LEU A 139 4.61 6.84 0.97
C LEU A 139 3.09 6.89 0.85
N SER A 140 2.44 5.72 0.77
CA SER A 140 0.98 5.65 0.75
C SER A 140 0.42 4.57 1.67
N THR A 141 -0.85 4.70 2.03
CA THR A 141 -1.58 3.70 2.82
C THR A 141 -3.08 3.77 2.51
N HIS A 142 -3.73 2.61 2.62
CA HIS A 142 -5.18 2.48 2.60
C HIS A 142 -5.82 2.42 3.99
N LEU A 143 -5.00 2.47 5.04
CA LEU A 143 -5.48 2.44 6.41
C LEU A 143 -6.20 3.74 6.76
N PRO A 144 -7.34 3.67 7.48
CA PRO A 144 -7.97 4.86 8.03
C PRO A 144 -7.07 5.50 9.09
N TYR A 145 -7.25 6.81 9.31
CA TYR A 145 -6.44 7.60 10.24
C TYR A 145 -6.35 6.99 11.66
N SER A 146 -7.44 6.37 12.13
CA SER A 146 -7.48 5.69 13.43
C SER A 146 -6.42 4.60 13.55
N LEU A 147 -6.13 3.89 12.47
CA LEU A 147 -5.15 2.80 12.40
C LEU A 147 -3.74 3.27 12.01
N LEU A 148 -3.47 4.57 11.89
CA LEU A 148 -2.09 5.04 11.72
C LEU A 148 -1.31 4.91 13.03
N THR A 149 0.00 4.65 12.92
CA THR A 149 0.90 4.52 14.07
C THR A 149 1.01 5.83 14.86
N ARG A 150 1.38 5.71 16.14
CA ARG A 150 1.74 6.88 16.94
C ARG A 150 2.91 7.64 16.32
N SER A 151 3.90 6.93 15.76
CA SER A 151 5.03 7.58 15.06
C SER A 151 4.56 8.55 13.97
N VAL A 152 3.55 8.19 13.17
CA VAL A 152 2.94 9.11 12.19
C VAL A 152 2.23 10.27 12.88
N LYS A 153 1.37 9.97 13.87
CA LYS A 153 0.51 10.95 14.56
C LYS A 153 1.30 11.99 15.37
N ASP A 154 2.43 11.60 15.94
CA ASP A 154 3.26 12.43 16.82
C ASP A 154 4.37 13.16 16.06
N SER A 155 4.61 12.81 14.79
CA SER A 155 5.60 13.47 13.93
C SER A 155 5.03 14.71 13.22
N MET A 156 5.91 15.51 12.64
CA MET A 156 5.54 16.63 11.77
C MET A 156 5.31 16.22 10.31
N CYS A 157 5.18 14.91 10.03
CA CYS A 157 4.92 14.42 8.68
C CYS A 157 3.60 14.98 8.12
N LYS A 158 3.55 15.14 6.80
CA LYS A 158 2.38 15.70 6.12
C LYS A 158 1.49 14.57 5.62
N ILE A 159 0.21 14.62 6.00
CA ILE A 159 -0.79 13.68 5.49
C ILE A 159 -1.57 14.34 4.35
N VAL A 160 -1.57 13.70 3.18
CA VAL A 160 -2.42 14.06 2.05
C VAL A 160 -3.53 13.04 1.96
N TYR A 161 -4.77 13.46 2.20
CA TYR A 161 -5.93 12.57 2.12
C TYR A 161 -6.70 12.79 0.82
N LEU A 162 -7.02 11.71 0.10
CA LEU A 162 -7.91 11.76 -1.06
C LEU A 162 -9.19 10.98 -0.78
N CYS A 163 -10.32 11.68 -0.90
CA CYS A 163 -11.64 11.09 -0.92
C CYS A 163 -12.30 11.29 -2.28
N ARG A 164 -13.18 10.36 -2.62
CA ARG A 164 -14.10 10.44 -3.75
C ARG A 164 -15.49 10.10 -3.25
N ASN A 165 -16.53 10.53 -3.96
CA ASN A 165 -17.90 10.12 -3.66
C ASN A 165 -17.96 8.59 -3.49
N PRO A 166 -18.57 8.06 -2.40
CA PRO A 166 -18.59 6.63 -2.13
C PRO A 166 -19.29 5.82 -3.23
N LYS A 167 -20.31 6.39 -3.90
CA LYS A 167 -21.01 5.73 -5.01
C LYS A 167 -20.07 5.48 -6.19
N ASP A 168 -19.29 6.49 -6.57
CA ASP A 168 -18.32 6.36 -7.65
C ASP A 168 -17.16 5.43 -7.28
N THR A 169 -16.72 5.49 -6.02
CA THR A 169 -15.66 4.63 -5.48
C THR A 169 -16.08 3.17 -5.54
N PHE A 170 -17.32 2.87 -5.13
CA PHE A 170 -17.89 1.53 -5.21
C PHE A 170 -17.94 1.00 -6.64
N VAL A 171 -18.46 1.78 -7.60
CA VAL A 171 -18.52 1.37 -9.02
C VAL A 171 -17.11 1.10 -9.56
N SER A 172 -16.13 1.96 -9.24
CA SER A 172 -14.74 1.74 -9.65
C SER A 172 -14.14 0.47 -9.04
N LEU A 173 -14.40 0.20 -7.77
CA LEU A 173 -13.95 -1.02 -7.09
C LEU A 173 -14.59 -2.28 -7.69
N TRP A 174 -15.88 -2.24 -7.99
CA TRP A 174 -16.60 -3.34 -8.64
C TRP A 174 -15.98 -3.72 -9.99
N HIS A 175 -15.77 -2.74 -10.87
CA HIS A 175 -15.14 -3.00 -12.17
C HIS A 175 -13.71 -3.52 -12.02
N PHE A 176 -12.95 -2.98 -11.07
CA PHE A 176 -11.58 -3.44 -10.81
C PHE A 176 -11.54 -4.89 -10.33
N GLN A 177 -12.37 -5.26 -9.35
CA GLN A 177 -12.47 -6.64 -8.86
C GLN A 177 -12.89 -7.61 -9.97
N ASN A 178 -13.83 -7.22 -10.82
CA ASN A 178 -14.24 -8.05 -11.96
C ASN A 178 -13.10 -8.22 -12.98
N SER A 179 -12.31 -7.19 -13.26
CA SER A 179 -11.15 -7.31 -14.15
C SER A 179 -10.09 -8.27 -13.62
N ILE A 180 -9.88 -8.30 -12.30
CA ILE A 180 -8.96 -9.26 -11.66
C ILE A 180 -9.46 -10.69 -11.82
N ARG A 181 -10.76 -10.94 -11.60
CA ARG A 181 -11.36 -12.28 -11.74
C ARG A 181 -11.23 -12.81 -13.16
N VAL A 182 -11.45 -11.96 -14.17
CA VAL A 182 -11.32 -12.34 -15.59
C VAL A 182 -9.88 -12.70 -15.95
N ASN A 183 -8.89 -12.00 -15.39
CA ASN A 183 -7.48 -12.27 -15.66
C ASN A 183 -6.92 -13.51 -14.94
N GLN A 184 -7.73 -14.21 -14.13
CA GLN A 184 -7.35 -15.41 -13.37
C GLN A 184 -7.96 -16.71 -13.91
N GLY A 185 -8.85 -16.63 -14.90
CA GLY A 185 -9.41 -17.79 -15.61
C GLY A 185 -8.75 -18.00 -16.97
#